data_AF-S0GRF5-F1
#
_entry.id   AF-S0GRF5-F1
#
_cell.length_a   1.000
_cell.length_b   1.000
_cell.length_c   1.000
_cell.angle_alpha   90.00
_cell.angle_beta   90.00
_cell.angle_gamma   90.00
#
_symmetry.space_group_name_H-M   'P 1'
#
loop_
_entity.id
_entity.type
_entity.pdbx_description
1 polymer ?
#
loop_
_entity_poly.entity_id
_entity_poly.type
_entity_poly.pdbx_seq_one_letter_code
_entity_poly.pdbx_strand_id
1 'polypeptide(L)'
;MERERKIRIWRGIAFVGFLLCLLFGTRVISQAQNPVSILDKAASAYENSNGITASFELNTRSDVQKVSESFEGTINMKGDKFTLVTPDMITWFDGTTQWTYVERNDEVNVSTPSGEELQFTNPALLLRVYKKGFIPKYIGESTASNGKTAYDIELTPKKKGDIIKVVLQIEKFSNFPASIRIEAKNGVSNTIHISQLKTGINQPDDFFVFKESEYPDAEVIDLR
;
A
#
# COMPACT_ATOMS: atom_id res chain seq x y z
N MET A 1 -26.24 66.02 20.30
CA MET A 1 -25.58 66.01 18.97
C MET A 1 -24.20 65.35 18.97
N GLU A 2 -23.34 65.60 19.96
CA GLU A 2 -21.96 65.08 19.96
C GLU A 2 -21.84 63.55 20.18
N ARG A 3 -22.73 62.97 20.98
CA ARG A 3 -22.80 61.51 21.24
C ARG A 3 -23.15 60.70 19.99
N GLU A 4 -24.09 61.17 19.17
CA GLU A 4 -24.48 60.48 17.94
C GLU A 4 -23.39 60.55 16.86
N ARG A 5 -22.63 61.66 16.82
CA ARG A 5 -21.49 61.81 15.93
C ARG A 5 -20.36 60.84 16.27
N LYS A 6 -20.07 60.63 17.56
CA LYS A 6 -19.09 59.63 18.02
C LYS A 6 -19.51 58.18 17.69
N ILE A 7 -20.80 57.85 17.82
CA ILE A 7 -21.33 56.52 17.48
C ILE A 7 -21.27 56.26 15.97
N ARG A 8 -21.59 57.25 15.12
CA ARG A 8 -21.46 57.14 13.66
C ARG A 8 -20.00 56.92 13.21
N ILE A 9 -19.05 57.63 13.83
CA ILE A 9 -17.61 57.47 13.54
C ILE A 9 -17.12 56.08 13.96
N TRP A 10 -17.50 55.60 15.15
CA TRP A 10 -17.16 54.25 15.61
C TRP A 10 -17.76 53.14 14.74
N ARG A 11 -19.01 53.31 14.27
CA ARG A 11 -19.65 52.37 13.34
C ARG A 11 -18.96 52.36 11.97
N GLY A 12 -18.49 53.52 11.47
CA GLY A 12 -17.71 53.61 10.24
C GLY A 12 -16.33 52.96 10.34
N ILE A 13 -15.60 53.20 11.45
CA ILE A 13 -14.29 52.59 11.70
C ILE A 13 -14.40 51.07 11.88
N ALA A 14 -15.43 50.59 12.58
CA ALA A 14 -15.70 49.16 12.74
C ALA A 14 -16.07 48.49 11.40
N PHE A 15 -16.82 49.18 10.53
CA PHE A 15 -17.16 48.66 9.19
C PHE A 15 -15.94 48.62 8.27
N VAL A 16 -15.08 49.64 8.31
CA VAL A 16 -13.83 49.68 7.53
C VAL A 16 -12.83 48.63 8.04
N GLY A 17 -12.74 48.40 9.35
CA GLY A 17 -11.94 47.31 9.92
C GLY A 17 -12.43 45.91 9.54
N PHE A 18 -13.75 45.69 9.54
CA PHE A 18 -14.34 44.42 9.10
C PHE A 18 -14.15 44.18 7.59
N LEU A 19 -14.23 45.23 6.77
CA LEU A 19 -13.98 45.16 5.33
C LEU A 19 -12.49 44.95 5.00
N LEU A 20 -11.56 45.47 5.81
CA LEU A 20 -10.12 45.24 5.67
C LEU A 20 -9.71 43.80 6.04
N CYS A 21 -10.38 43.16 7.00
CA CYS A 21 -10.16 41.75 7.34
C CYS A 21 -10.63 40.79 6.23
N LEU A 22 -11.61 41.16 5.42
CA LEU A 22 -12.07 40.37 4.27
C LEU A 22 -11.13 40.42 3.05
N LEU A 23 -10.23 41.40 2.99
CA LEU A 23 -9.25 41.54 1.90
C LEU A 23 -7.95 40.75 2.12
N PHE A 24 -7.72 40.23 3.33
CA PHE A 24 -6.72 39.19 3.61
C PHE A 24 -7.35 37.79 3.54
N GLY A 25 -8.11 37.54 2.46
CA GLY A 25 -8.49 36.17 2.12
C GLY A 25 -7.22 35.34 2.03
N THR A 26 -7.01 34.48 3.02
CA THR A 26 -5.93 33.51 2.99
C THR A 26 -6.16 32.69 1.74
N ARG A 27 -5.30 32.89 0.74
CA ARG A 27 -5.19 31.91 -0.34
C ARG A 27 -4.68 30.66 0.35
N VAL A 28 -5.60 29.75 0.68
CA VAL A 28 -5.26 28.36 0.94
C VAL A 28 -4.73 27.86 -0.39
N ILE A 29 -3.42 28.07 -0.61
CA ILE A 29 -2.69 27.36 -1.64
C ILE A 29 -2.79 25.91 -1.17
N SER A 30 -3.72 25.16 -1.76
CA SER A 30 -3.69 23.71 -1.70
C SER A 30 -2.34 23.33 -2.29
N GLN A 31 -1.34 23.10 -1.42
CA GLN A 31 -0.11 22.47 -1.86
C GLN A 31 -0.53 21.08 -2.33
N ALA A 32 -0.43 20.86 -3.64
CA ALA A 32 -0.61 19.53 -4.19
C ALA A 32 0.30 18.58 -3.39
N GLN A 33 -0.28 17.57 -2.78
CA GLN A 33 0.48 16.63 -1.95
C GLN A 33 1.58 16.00 -2.82
N ASN A 34 2.80 15.98 -2.30
CA ASN A 34 3.92 15.41 -3.03
C ASN A 34 3.85 13.88 -2.94
N PRO A 35 3.53 13.16 -4.04
CA PRO A 35 3.36 11.72 -4.00
C PRO A 35 4.66 10.99 -3.64
N VAL A 36 5.82 11.55 -3.98
CA VAL A 36 7.13 10.99 -3.60
C VAL A 36 7.29 11.04 -2.09
N SER A 37 6.92 12.15 -1.44
CA SER A 37 7.02 12.26 0.02
C SER A 37 6.08 11.29 0.73
N ILE A 38 4.86 11.06 0.20
CA ILE A 38 3.91 10.10 0.75
C ILE A 38 4.47 8.68 0.67
N LEU A 39 4.98 8.29 -0.51
CA LEU A 39 5.55 6.95 -0.70
C LEU A 39 6.84 6.74 0.10
N ASP A 40 7.68 7.76 0.24
CA ASP A 40 8.88 7.69 1.06
C ASP A 40 8.52 7.52 2.56
N LYS A 41 7.48 8.19 3.05
CA LYS A 41 6.95 7.94 4.41
C LYS A 41 6.40 6.53 4.58
N ALA A 42 5.73 6.00 3.56
CA ALA A 42 5.23 4.62 3.59
C ALA A 42 6.37 3.60 3.63
N ALA A 43 7.42 3.80 2.84
CA ALA A 43 8.63 2.98 2.89
C ALA A 43 9.30 3.04 4.27
N SER A 44 9.45 4.25 4.83
CA SER A 44 10.00 4.40 6.19
C SER A 44 9.13 3.78 7.27
N ALA A 45 7.79 3.83 7.16
CA ALA A 45 6.91 3.17 8.11
C ALA A 45 7.09 1.65 8.09
N TYR A 46 7.27 1.06 6.90
CA TYR A 46 7.62 -0.35 6.75
C TYR A 46 8.98 -0.69 7.36
N GLU A 47 10.03 0.07 7.02
CA GLU A 47 11.40 -0.17 7.52
C GLU A 47 11.47 -0.11 9.05
N ASN A 48 10.73 0.81 9.67
CA ASN A 48 10.70 1.00 11.12
C ASN A 48 9.64 0.13 11.83
N SER A 49 8.96 -0.76 11.12
CA SER A 49 7.84 -1.54 11.67
C SER A 49 8.26 -2.59 12.70
N ASN A 50 9.52 -3.05 12.67
CA ASN A 50 10.03 -4.15 13.49
C ASN A 50 9.14 -5.41 13.45
N GLY A 51 8.72 -5.79 12.25
CA GLY A 51 7.87 -6.96 12.03
C GLY A 51 6.40 -6.59 11.86
N ILE A 52 5.78 -7.11 10.82
CA ILE A 52 4.39 -6.88 10.44
C ILE A 52 3.64 -8.21 10.40
N THR A 53 2.38 -8.17 10.79
CA THR A 53 1.37 -9.17 10.40
C THR A 53 0.16 -8.43 9.85
N ALA A 54 -0.44 -8.94 8.78
CA ALA A 54 -1.64 -8.36 8.17
C ALA A 54 -2.49 -9.44 7.50
N SER A 55 -3.78 -9.18 7.44
CA SER A 55 -4.74 -9.96 6.63
C SER A 55 -5.02 -9.18 5.35
N PHE A 56 -5.33 -9.89 4.27
CA PHE A 56 -5.71 -9.25 3.02
C PHE A 56 -6.81 -10.03 2.31
N GLU A 57 -7.52 -9.31 1.44
CA GLU A 57 -8.46 -9.86 0.47
C GLU A 57 -7.96 -9.46 -0.92
N LEU A 58 -7.74 -10.46 -1.80
CA LEU A 58 -7.47 -10.23 -3.22
C LEU A 58 -8.78 -10.37 -3.99
N ASN A 59 -9.07 -9.37 -4.81
CA ASN A 59 -10.20 -9.34 -5.74
C ASN A 59 -9.68 -9.25 -7.19
N THR A 60 -9.94 -10.27 -8.00
CA THR A 60 -9.62 -10.31 -9.42
C THR A 60 -10.88 -10.08 -10.23
N ARG A 61 -10.85 -9.07 -11.11
CA ARG A 61 -11.97 -8.70 -11.97
C ARG A 61 -11.54 -8.50 -13.41
N SER A 62 -12.33 -9.03 -14.34
CA SER A 62 -12.26 -8.65 -15.75
C SER A 62 -13.65 -8.67 -16.36
N ASP A 63 -14.14 -7.51 -16.78
CA ASP A 63 -15.44 -7.41 -17.46
C ASP A 63 -15.38 -8.05 -18.87
N VAL A 64 -14.22 -7.99 -19.53
CA VAL A 64 -13.99 -8.59 -20.86
C VAL A 64 -14.02 -10.12 -20.78
N GLN A 65 -13.36 -10.69 -19.78
CA GLN A 65 -13.23 -12.14 -19.62
C GLN A 65 -14.34 -12.74 -18.75
N LYS A 66 -15.23 -11.90 -18.19
CA LYS A 66 -16.28 -12.27 -17.22
C LYS A 66 -15.72 -12.99 -15.98
N VAL A 67 -14.55 -12.55 -15.52
CA VAL A 67 -13.91 -13.07 -14.31
C VAL A 67 -14.27 -12.18 -13.12
N SER A 68 -14.67 -12.81 -12.02
CA SER A 68 -14.87 -12.18 -10.72
C SER A 68 -14.56 -13.22 -9.65
N GLU A 69 -13.34 -13.18 -9.13
CA GLU A 69 -12.82 -14.14 -8.16
C GLU A 69 -12.23 -13.39 -6.98
N SER A 70 -12.32 -13.99 -5.80
CA SER A 70 -11.71 -13.44 -4.60
C SER A 70 -11.22 -14.52 -3.66
N PHE A 71 -10.19 -14.20 -2.89
CA PHE A 71 -9.75 -15.01 -1.77
C PHE A 71 -9.11 -14.13 -0.69
N GLU A 72 -9.07 -14.68 0.52
CA GLU A 72 -8.41 -14.07 1.66
C GLU A 72 -7.07 -14.76 1.95
N GLY A 73 -6.14 -14.01 2.54
CA GLY A 73 -4.86 -14.53 2.96
C GLY A 73 -4.25 -13.74 4.09
N THR A 74 -3.10 -14.19 4.56
CA THR A 74 -2.30 -13.49 5.57
C THR A 74 -0.87 -13.33 5.12
N ILE A 75 -0.25 -12.23 5.54
CA ILE A 75 1.15 -11.96 5.29
C ILE A 75 1.85 -11.55 6.58
N ASN A 76 3.02 -12.14 6.80
CA ASN A 76 3.95 -11.77 7.86
C ASN A 76 5.24 -11.29 7.22
N MET A 77 5.83 -10.21 7.73
CA MET A 77 7.03 -9.63 7.14
C MET A 77 7.98 -9.12 8.20
N LYS A 78 9.29 -9.25 8.00
CA LYS A 78 10.33 -8.61 8.82
C LYS A 78 11.58 -8.36 7.99
N GLY A 79 11.95 -7.09 7.81
CA GLY A 79 13.00 -6.73 6.87
C GLY A 79 12.62 -7.17 5.46
N ASP A 80 13.46 -7.98 4.82
CA ASP A 80 13.19 -8.55 3.50
C ASP A 80 12.49 -9.92 3.56
N LYS A 81 12.35 -10.50 4.76
CA LYS A 81 11.75 -11.83 4.98
C LYS A 81 10.23 -11.76 5.00
N PHE A 82 9.56 -12.80 4.50
CA PHE A 82 8.11 -12.88 4.58
C PHE A 82 7.57 -14.32 4.63
N THR A 83 6.34 -14.43 5.12
CA THR A 83 5.50 -15.61 4.98
C THR A 83 4.17 -15.16 4.39
N LEU A 84 3.71 -15.82 3.33
CA LEU A 84 2.45 -15.55 2.65
C LEU A 84 1.59 -16.80 2.70
N VAL A 85 0.39 -16.71 3.26
CA VAL A 85 -0.56 -17.81 3.34
C VAL A 85 -1.79 -17.44 2.53
N THR A 86 -2.19 -18.32 1.64
CA THR A 86 -3.42 -18.26 0.82
C THR A 86 -4.13 -19.61 0.88
N PRO A 87 -5.34 -19.76 0.31
CA PRO A 87 -6.05 -21.04 0.35
C PRO A 87 -5.36 -22.18 -0.41
N ASP A 88 -4.55 -21.89 -1.42
CA ASP A 88 -3.92 -22.94 -2.26
C ASP A 88 -2.43 -23.15 -1.95
N MET A 89 -1.78 -22.18 -1.31
CA MET A 89 -0.32 -22.20 -1.11
C MET A 89 0.13 -21.45 0.14
N ILE A 90 1.27 -21.90 0.67
CA ILE A 90 2.06 -21.20 1.68
C ILE A 90 3.44 -20.92 1.11
N THR A 91 3.88 -19.67 1.20
CA THR A 91 5.23 -19.28 0.77
C THR A 91 6.02 -18.73 1.94
N TRP A 92 7.25 -19.20 2.10
CA TRP A 92 8.24 -18.68 3.03
C TRP A 92 9.41 -18.09 2.25
N PHE A 93 9.96 -16.99 2.74
CA PHE A 93 11.16 -16.39 2.19
C PHE A 93 12.04 -15.84 3.32
N ASP A 94 13.26 -16.37 3.43
CA ASP A 94 14.20 -16.02 4.51
C ASP A 94 15.10 -14.82 4.19
N GLY A 95 14.91 -14.18 3.02
CA GLY A 95 15.77 -13.14 2.48
C GLY A 95 16.67 -13.62 1.34
N THR A 96 16.80 -14.93 1.14
CA THR A 96 17.58 -15.54 0.05
C THR A 96 16.83 -16.69 -0.62
N THR A 97 16.36 -17.66 0.16
CA THR A 97 15.67 -18.84 -0.34
C THR A 97 14.16 -18.65 -0.19
N GLN A 98 13.42 -19.05 -1.22
CA GLN A 98 11.96 -19.12 -1.20
C GLN A 98 11.53 -20.59 -1.23
N TRP A 99 10.59 -20.93 -0.35
CA TRP A 99 9.86 -22.19 -0.37
C TRP A 99 8.39 -21.90 -0.65
N THR A 100 7.80 -22.61 -1.60
CA THR A 100 6.37 -22.53 -1.86
C THR A 100 5.78 -23.93 -1.75
N TYR A 101 5.00 -24.14 -0.70
CA TYR A 101 4.18 -25.33 -0.53
C TYR A 101 2.86 -25.16 -1.27
N VAL A 102 2.51 -26.13 -2.12
CA VAL A 102 1.27 -26.19 -2.89
C VAL A 102 0.42 -27.32 -2.34
N GLU A 103 -0.65 -26.97 -1.61
CA GLU A 103 -1.45 -27.92 -0.82
C GLU A 103 -2.07 -29.03 -1.68
N ARG A 104 -2.49 -28.68 -2.90
CA ARG A 104 -3.17 -29.61 -3.81
C ARG A 104 -2.31 -30.80 -4.24
N ASN A 105 -1.01 -30.56 -4.39
CA ASN A 105 -0.07 -31.56 -4.89
C ASN A 105 0.80 -32.13 -3.77
N ASP A 106 0.69 -31.58 -2.55
CA ASP A 106 1.60 -31.84 -1.45
C ASP A 106 3.06 -31.67 -1.88
N GLU A 107 3.37 -30.54 -2.51
CA GLU A 107 4.65 -30.29 -3.17
C GLU A 107 5.28 -29.00 -2.65
N VAL A 108 6.58 -29.03 -2.36
CA VAL A 108 7.37 -27.87 -1.93
C VAL A 108 8.38 -27.52 -3.01
N ASN A 109 8.20 -26.36 -3.64
CA ASN A 109 9.16 -25.81 -4.59
C ASN A 109 10.16 -24.90 -3.88
N VAL A 110 11.46 -25.16 -4.09
CA VAL A 110 12.55 -24.38 -3.50
C VAL A 110 13.28 -23.60 -4.58
N SER A 111 13.47 -22.29 -4.39
CA SER A 111 14.12 -21.41 -5.38
C SER A 111 14.92 -20.30 -4.72
N THR A 112 15.76 -19.62 -5.51
CA THR A 112 16.45 -18.37 -5.13
C THR A 112 15.95 -17.25 -6.05
N PRO A 113 14.80 -16.61 -5.74
CA PRO A 113 14.18 -15.67 -6.67
C PRO A 113 15.04 -14.43 -6.87
N SER A 114 15.04 -13.92 -8.10
CA SER A 114 15.66 -12.66 -8.44
C SER A 114 14.92 -11.47 -7.80
N GLY A 115 15.60 -10.33 -7.69
CA GLY A 115 14.98 -9.11 -7.16
C GLY A 115 13.80 -8.59 -7.99
N GLU A 116 13.66 -8.98 -9.27
CA GLU A 116 12.49 -8.66 -10.09
C GLU A 116 11.29 -9.53 -9.74
N GLU A 117 11.50 -10.84 -9.52
CA GLU A 117 10.44 -11.78 -9.15
C GLU A 117 9.85 -11.46 -7.77
N LEU A 118 10.70 -11.12 -6.80
CA LEU A 118 10.27 -10.78 -5.43
C LEU A 118 9.37 -9.53 -5.37
N GLN A 119 9.47 -8.61 -6.33
CA GLN A 119 8.65 -7.38 -6.34
C GLN A 119 7.16 -7.66 -6.52
N PHE A 120 6.80 -8.77 -7.17
CA PHE A 120 5.41 -9.13 -7.40
C PHE A 120 4.75 -9.77 -6.16
N THR A 121 5.56 -10.36 -5.27
CA THR A 121 5.09 -11.06 -4.07
C THR A 121 5.17 -10.20 -2.81
N ASN A 122 6.11 -9.24 -2.74
CA ASN A 122 6.32 -8.39 -1.57
C ASN A 122 5.93 -6.91 -1.85
N PRO A 123 4.76 -6.43 -1.36
CA PRO A 123 4.32 -5.06 -1.54
C PRO A 123 5.27 -3.99 -0.98
N ALA A 124 6.08 -4.33 0.02
CA ALA A 124 7.06 -3.41 0.59
C ALA A 124 8.24 -3.14 -0.36
N LEU A 125 8.61 -4.13 -1.19
CA LEU A 125 9.61 -3.93 -2.24
C LEU A 125 9.10 -2.93 -3.27
N LEU A 126 7.83 -3.00 -3.67
CA LEU A 126 7.21 -2.00 -4.55
C LEU A 126 7.39 -0.58 -4.00
N LEU A 127 7.12 -0.36 -2.71
CA LEU A 127 7.29 0.95 -2.06
C LEU A 127 8.74 1.45 -2.03
N ARG A 128 9.73 0.55 -2.03
CA ARG A 128 11.16 0.91 -2.07
C ARG A 128 11.67 1.19 -3.49
N VAL A 129 11.19 0.42 -4.48
CA VAL A 129 11.77 0.43 -5.83
C VAL A 129 10.92 1.15 -6.87
N TYR A 130 9.74 1.67 -6.50
CA TYR A 130 8.82 2.32 -7.45
C TYR A 130 9.51 3.39 -8.30
N LYS A 131 10.47 4.16 -7.74
CA LYS A 131 11.18 5.24 -8.45
C LYS A 131 11.92 4.73 -9.69
N LYS A 132 12.35 3.47 -9.72
CA LYS A 132 13.03 2.86 -10.88
C LYS A 132 12.04 2.48 -11.98
N GLY A 133 10.88 1.93 -11.61
CA GLY A 133 9.89 1.37 -12.54
C GLY A 133 8.74 2.30 -12.93
N PHE A 134 8.42 3.29 -12.11
CA PHE A 134 7.16 4.03 -12.17
C PHE A 134 7.31 5.54 -11.99
N ILE A 135 6.34 6.28 -12.52
CA ILE A 135 6.13 7.71 -12.32
C ILE A 135 4.95 7.86 -11.36
N PRO A 136 5.15 8.41 -10.15
CA PRO A 136 4.06 8.59 -9.19
C PRO A 136 3.27 9.87 -9.49
N LYS A 137 1.96 9.82 -9.25
CA LYS A 137 1.05 10.94 -9.36
C LYS A 137 0.06 10.89 -8.20
N TYR A 138 -0.04 11.99 -7.47
CA TYR A 138 -1.12 12.16 -6.49
C TYR A 138 -2.43 12.39 -7.24
N ILE A 139 -3.44 11.57 -6.98
CA ILE A 139 -4.74 11.63 -7.67
C ILE A 139 -5.90 12.01 -6.76
N GLY A 140 -5.67 12.12 -5.44
CA GLY A 140 -6.68 12.61 -4.50
C GLY A 140 -6.58 11.98 -3.12
N GLU A 141 -7.69 12.06 -2.39
CA GLU A 141 -7.87 11.43 -1.10
C GLU A 141 -9.17 10.66 -1.10
N SER A 142 -9.21 9.57 -0.36
CA SER A 142 -10.38 8.72 -0.24
C SER A 142 -10.51 8.15 1.16
N THR A 143 -11.59 7.41 1.38
CA THR A 143 -11.75 6.54 2.54
C THR A 143 -11.53 5.11 2.09
N ALA A 144 -10.56 4.43 2.68
CA ALA A 144 -10.30 3.02 2.41
C ALA A 144 -11.44 2.13 2.92
N SER A 145 -11.50 0.88 2.47
CA SER A 145 -12.52 -0.10 2.89
C SER A 145 -12.53 -0.35 4.40
N ASN A 146 -11.40 -0.14 5.08
CA ASN A 146 -11.28 -0.22 6.53
C ASN A 146 -11.76 1.06 7.28
N GLY A 147 -12.36 2.02 6.58
CA GLY A 147 -12.94 3.25 7.14
C GLY A 147 -11.96 4.38 7.41
N LYS A 148 -10.65 4.20 7.15
CA LYS A 148 -9.64 5.22 7.40
C LYS A 148 -9.40 6.12 6.19
N THR A 149 -9.00 7.36 6.44
CA THR A 149 -8.63 8.30 5.38
C THR A 149 -7.29 7.93 4.75
N ALA A 150 -7.21 8.02 3.43
CA ALA A 150 -6.04 7.65 2.64
C ALA A 150 -5.70 8.72 1.59
N TYR A 151 -4.43 8.77 1.21
CA TYR A 151 -3.97 9.40 -0.02
C TYR A 151 -4.01 8.39 -1.15
N ASP A 152 -4.50 8.83 -2.31
CA ASP A 152 -4.57 8.01 -3.51
C ASP A 152 -3.41 8.39 -4.44
N ILE A 153 -2.53 7.41 -4.71
CA ILE A 153 -1.35 7.57 -5.55
C ILE A 153 -1.44 6.64 -6.75
N GLU A 154 -1.39 7.19 -7.96
CA GLU A 154 -1.24 6.42 -9.19
C GLU A 154 0.25 6.26 -9.53
N LEU A 155 0.67 5.05 -9.86
CA LEU A 155 1.98 4.70 -10.38
C LEU A 155 1.83 4.28 -11.85
N THR A 156 2.39 5.07 -12.76
CA THR A 156 2.43 4.73 -14.20
C THR A 156 3.78 4.11 -14.54
N PRO A 157 3.85 2.91 -15.16
CA PRO A 157 5.11 2.31 -15.59
C PRO A 157 5.89 3.23 -16.55
N LYS A 158 7.20 3.34 -16.34
CA LYS A 158 8.11 4.09 -17.24
C LYS A 158 8.37 3.35 -18.55
N LYS A 159 8.32 2.02 -18.52
CA LYS A 159 8.48 1.14 -19.69
C LYS A 159 7.13 0.52 -20.04
N LYS A 160 6.90 0.29 -21.32
CA LYS A 160 5.74 -0.48 -21.78
C LYS A 160 5.89 -1.93 -21.30
N GLY A 161 4.85 -2.45 -20.65
CA GLY A 161 4.73 -3.84 -20.23
C GLY A 161 3.25 -4.21 -20.12
N ASP A 162 2.91 -5.28 -19.43
CA ASP A 162 1.51 -5.72 -19.28
C ASP A 162 0.72 -4.88 -18.29
N ILE A 163 1.39 -4.30 -17.30
CA ILE A 163 0.79 -3.37 -16.34
C ILE A 163 0.54 -2.01 -17.04
N ILE A 164 -0.68 -1.48 -16.93
CA ILE A 164 -1.05 -0.12 -17.36
C ILE A 164 -0.78 0.87 -16.23
N LYS A 165 -1.22 0.55 -15.01
CA LYS A 165 -1.03 1.39 -13.83
C LYS A 165 -1.22 0.58 -12.55
N VAL A 166 -0.69 1.13 -11.46
CA VAL A 166 -0.98 0.70 -10.09
C VAL A 166 -1.60 1.88 -9.34
N VAL A 167 -2.65 1.65 -8.57
CA VAL A 167 -3.25 2.66 -7.67
C VAL A 167 -3.07 2.20 -6.23
N LEU A 168 -2.47 3.05 -5.43
CA LEU A 168 -2.21 2.83 -4.01
C LEU A 168 -3.10 3.73 -3.17
N GLN A 169 -3.72 3.16 -2.14
CA GLN A 169 -4.31 3.92 -1.04
C GLN A 169 -3.35 3.86 0.15
N ILE A 170 -2.74 4.98 0.53
CA ILE A 170 -1.83 5.08 1.68
C ILE A 170 -2.55 5.76 2.83
N GLU A 171 -2.73 5.06 3.95
CA GLU A 171 -3.40 5.62 5.14
C GLU A 171 -2.66 6.86 5.65
N LYS A 172 -3.38 7.97 5.89
CA LYS A 172 -2.74 9.25 6.23
C LYS A 172 -2.03 9.25 7.59
N PHE A 173 -2.54 8.48 8.55
CA PHE A 173 -2.03 8.46 9.92
C PHE A 173 -0.90 7.46 10.09
N SER A 174 -1.12 6.22 9.65
CA SER A 174 -0.17 5.12 9.83
C SER A 174 0.91 5.09 8.74
N ASN A 175 0.65 5.71 7.57
CA ASN A 175 1.45 5.65 6.35
C ASN A 175 1.56 4.23 5.73
N PHE A 176 0.80 3.26 6.22
CA PHE A 176 0.75 1.93 5.61
C PHE A 176 -0.24 1.90 4.43
N PRO A 177 -0.02 1.02 3.44
CA PRO A 177 -0.99 0.80 2.37
C PRO A 177 -2.25 0.15 2.94
N ALA A 178 -3.42 0.70 2.56
CA ALA A 178 -4.72 0.09 2.79
C ALA A 178 -5.22 -0.69 1.57
N SER A 179 -4.79 -0.31 0.36
CA SER A 179 -5.13 -1.03 -0.87
C SER A 179 -4.09 -0.84 -1.96
N ILE A 180 -3.97 -1.87 -2.81
CA ILE A 180 -3.14 -1.89 -4.01
C ILE A 180 -4.01 -2.42 -5.14
N ARG A 181 -4.23 -1.62 -6.18
CA ARG A 181 -4.92 -2.05 -7.41
C ARG A 181 -3.95 -2.06 -8.57
N ILE A 182 -3.85 -3.18 -9.26
CA ILE A 182 -3.03 -3.35 -10.47
C ILE A 182 -3.99 -3.52 -11.64
N GLU A 183 -3.85 -2.68 -12.66
CA GLU A 183 -4.62 -2.77 -13.89
C GLU A 183 -3.70 -3.21 -15.04
N ALA A 184 -4.07 -4.30 -15.71
CA ALA A 184 -3.32 -4.88 -16.82
C ALA A 184 -3.98 -4.61 -18.18
N LYS A 185 -3.18 -4.65 -19.26
CA LYS A 185 -3.60 -4.37 -20.64
C LYS A 185 -4.68 -5.30 -21.17
N ASN A 186 -4.72 -6.53 -20.68
CA ASN A 186 -5.73 -7.53 -21.04
C ASN A 186 -7.10 -7.25 -20.38
N GLY A 187 -7.26 -6.14 -19.66
CA GLY A 187 -8.51 -5.76 -18.99
C GLY A 187 -8.74 -6.49 -17.67
N VAL A 188 -7.73 -7.18 -17.12
CA VAL A 188 -7.76 -7.74 -15.77
C VAL A 188 -7.32 -6.68 -14.76
N SER A 189 -8.05 -6.59 -13.66
CA SER A 189 -7.73 -5.77 -12.49
C SER A 189 -7.63 -6.65 -11.26
N ASN A 190 -6.52 -6.57 -10.55
CA ASN A 190 -6.32 -7.20 -9.25
C ASN A 190 -6.32 -6.12 -8.16
N THR A 191 -7.20 -6.21 -7.17
CA THR A 191 -7.25 -5.28 -6.03
C THR A 191 -7.00 -6.04 -4.75
N ILE A 192 -5.94 -5.67 -4.04
CA ILE A 192 -5.63 -6.14 -2.69
C ILE A 192 -6.18 -5.12 -1.71
N HIS A 193 -6.99 -5.57 -0.74
CA HIS A 193 -7.41 -4.79 0.42
C HIS A 193 -6.69 -5.30 1.66
N ILE A 194 -6.04 -4.40 2.39
CA ILE A 194 -5.23 -4.74 3.57
C ILE A 194 -6.02 -4.40 4.83
N SER A 195 -6.10 -5.36 5.74
CA SER A 195 -6.80 -5.23 7.01
C SER A 195 -5.97 -5.84 8.15
N GLN A 196 -6.38 -5.54 9.39
CA GLN A 196 -5.78 -6.11 10.60
C GLN A 196 -4.24 -5.95 10.71
N LEU A 197 -3.66 -4.96 10.04
CA LEU A 197 -2.22 -4.71 10.05
C LEU A 197 -1.76 -4.33 11.46
N LYS A 198 -0.77 -5.06 11.96
CA LYS A 198 -0.07 -4.81 13.22
C LYS A 198 1.43 -4.76 12.99
N THR A 199 2.11 -3.89 13.72
CA THR A 199 3.57 -3.71 13.70
C THR A 199 4.19 -4.13 15.03
N GLY A 200 5.51 -4.21 15.10
CA GLY A 200 6.26 -4.52 16.32
C GLY A 200 6.17 -5.98 16.73
N ILE A 201 5.81 -6.88 15.82
CA ILE A 201 5.66 -8.31 16.10
C ILE A 201 7.00 -8.98 16.36
N ASN A 202 8.08 -8.49 15.73
CA ASN A 202 9.44 -8.98 15.89
C ASN A 202 9.56 -10.52 15.78
N GLN A 203 8.98 -11.11 14.73
CA GLN A 203 9.05 -12.54 14.48
C GLN A 203 10.51 -13.04 14.48
N PRO A 204 10.81 -14.23 15.03
CA PRO A 204 12.14 -14.82 14.94
C PRO A 204 12.47 -15.20 13.49
N ASP A 205 13.76 -15.31 13.18
CA ASP A 205 14.21 -15.60 11.80
C ASP A 205 13.70 -16.95 11.27
N ASP A 206 13.63 -17.96 12.14
CA ASP A 206 13.10 -19.30 11.86
C ASP A 206 11.60 -19.32 11.52
N PHE A 207 10.87 -18.22 11.77
CA PHE A 207 9.47 -18.09 11.34
C PHE A 207 9.33 -18.03 9.81
N PHE A 208 10.37 -17.58 9.12
CA PHE A 208 10.37 -17.33 7.68
C PHE A 208 11.04 -18.46 6.89
N VAL A 209 11.22 -19.63 7.51
CA VAL A 209 11.87 -20.80 6.93
C VAL A 209 10.87 -21.95 6.92
N PHE A 210 10.79 -22.66 5.79
CA PHE A 210 10.00 -23.88 5.68
C PHE A 210 10.57 -24.98 6.58
N LYS A 211 9.68 -25.72 7.26
CA LYS A 211 10.05 -26.80 8.18
C LYS A 211 9.55 -28.12 7.65
N GLU A 212 10.43 -28.91 7.06
CA GLU A 212 10.11 -30.22 6.49
C GLU A 212 9.44 -31.15 7.51
N SER A 213 9.80 -31.06 8.79
CA SER A 213 9.17 -31.83 9.86
C SER A 213 7.67 -31.56 10.06
N GLU A 214 7.18 -30.41 9.58
CA GLU A 214 5.76 -30.04 9.63
C GLU A 214 4.97 -30.58 8.40
N TYR A 215 5.68 -31.04 7.36
CA TYR A 215 5.12 -31.52 6.09
C TYR A 215 5.79 -32.86 5.67
N PRO A 216 5.62 -33.94 6.45
CA PRO A 216 6.38 -35.18 6.28
C PRO A 216 6.08 -35.95 4.99
N ASP A 217 4.92 -35.70 4.37
CA ASP A 217 4.47 -36.39 3.15
C ASP A 217 4.76 -35.59 1.87
N ALA A 218 5.21 -34.34 2.01
CA ALA A 218 5.37 -33.44 0.89
C ALA A 218 6.60 -33.76 0.03
N GLU A 219 6.45 -33.75 -1.29
CA GLU A 219 7.55 -33.89 -2.24
C GLU A 219 8.33 -32.57 -2.34
N VAL A 220 9.63 -32.60 -2.07
CA VAL A 220 10.49 -31.41 -2.17
C VAL A 220 11.19 -31.36 -3.53
N ILE A 221 10.90 -30.31 -4.30
CA ILE A 221 11.50 -30.03 -5.60
C ILE A 221 12.43 -28.82 -5.48
N ASP A 222 13.74 -29.04 -5.61
CA ASP A 222 14.74 -27.97 -5.57
C ASP A 222 15.08 -27.46 -6.97
N LEU A 223 14.85 -26.16 -7.19
CA LEU A 223 15.01 -25.46 -8.48
C LEU A 223 16.18 -24.44 -8.48
N ARG A 224 17.00 -24.42 -7.42
CA ARG A 224 18.10 -23.46 -7.24
C ARG A 224 19.29 -23.69 -8.16
#